data_AF-A0A140L9Q0-F1
#
_entry.id   AF-A0A140L9Q0-F1
#
_cell.length_a   1.000
_cell.length_b   1.000
_cell.length_c   1.000
_cell.angle_alpha   90.00
_cell.angle_beta   90.00
_cell.angle_gamma   90.00
#
_symmetry.space_group_name_H-M   'P 1'
#
loop_
_entity.id
_entity.type
_entity.pdbx_description
1 polymer ?
#
loop_
_entity_poly.entity_id
_entity_poly.type
_entity_poly.pdbx_seq_one_letter_code
_entity_poly.pdbx_strand_id
1 'polypeptide(L)'
;MRAYKTPILLSEEQKIIGGVLTLRQLAYVLGGALLTYDLASRLYRMAGLGAAFTFVLILYSFFLLLAFWKVQKYGLNFDTYLALKFRFMTKQKAYGYGKTESTTYHL
;
A
#
# COMPACT_ATOMS: atom_id res chain seq x y z
N MET A 1 15.85 37.91 -17.04
CA MET A 1 14.79 37.13 -16.35
C MET A 1 15.37 36.54 -15.08
N ARG A 2 14.77 36.77 -13.91
CA ARG A 2 15.19 36.12 -12.66
C ARG A 2 14.79 34.64 -12.76
N ALA A 3 15.78 33.75 -12.82
CA ALA A 3 15.56 32.31 -12.76
C ALA A 3 15.18 31.95 -11.32
N TYR A 4 13.88 31.96 -11.02
CA TYR A 4 13.39 31.36 -9.78
C TYR A 4 13.59 29.86 -9.88
N LYS A 5 14.34 29.29 -8.93
CA LYS A 5 14.45 27.84 -8.77
C LYS A 5 13.06 27.35 -8.38
N THR A 6 12.34 26.75 -9.32
CA THR A 6 11.04 26.12 -9.06
C THR A 6 11.18 25.18 -7.86
N PRO A 7 10.27 25.23 -6.87
CA PRO A 7 10.33 24.31 -5.76
C PRO A 7 10.29 22.90 -6.33
N ILE A 8 11.21 22.05 -5.88
CA ILE A 8 11.25 20.65 -6.28
C ILE A 8 9.91 20.06 -5.83
N LEU A 9 9.06 19.71 -6.79
CA LEU A 9 7.77 19.08 -6.54
C LEU A 9 8.01 17.71 -5.89
N LEU A 10 8.05 17.68 -4.56
CA LEU A 10 8.16 16.48 -3.73
C LEU A 10 6.85 15.66 -3.71
N SER A 11 5.82 16.06 -4.46
CA SER A 11 4.55 15.33 -4.54
C SER A 11 4.69 14.00 -5.27
N GLU A 12 5.70 13.86 -6.13
CA GLU A 12 5.96 12.61 -6.83
C GLU A 12 6.89 11.71 -6.03
N GLU A 13 6.45 10.48 -5.84
CA GLU A 13 7.19 9.45 -5.13
C GLU A 13 8.56 9.24 -5.79
N GLN A 14 9.63 9.50 -5.03
CA GLN A 14 11.00 9.44 -5.56
C GLN A 14 11.32 8.03 -6.06
N LYS A 15 11.72 7.95 -7.33
CA LYS A 15 12.16 6.71 -7.96
C LYS A 15 13.64 6.49 -7.63
N ILE A 16 13.92 5.42 -6.90
CA ILE A 16 15.23 5.18 -6.28
C ILE A 16 16.15 4.34 -7.18
N ILE A 17 15.59 3.37 -7.90
CA ILE A 17 16.37 2.58 -8.86
C ILE A 17 16.20 3.15 -10.25
N GLY A 18 17.28 3.75 -10.77
CA GLY A 18 17.42 4.18 -12.17
C GLY A 18 16.38 5.18 -12.65
N GLY A 19 15.65 5.84 -11.74
CA GLY A 19 14.52 6.70 -12.13
C GLY A 19 13.31 5.93 -12.68
N VAL A 20 13.25 4.61 -12.50
CA VAL A 20 12.17 3.75 -13.00
C VAL A 20 11.30 3.22 -11.86
N LEU A 21 11.92 2.70 -10.79
CA LEU A 21 11.21 2.05 -9.68
C LEU A 21 11.17 2.92 -8.42
N THR A 22 10.01 2.97 -7.76
CA THR A 22 9.85 3.61 -6.44
C THR A 22 10.30 2.69 -5.31
N LEU A 23 10.60 3.27 -4.13
CA LEU A 23 10.97 2.49 -2.93
C LEU A 23 9.93 1.42 -2.59
N ARG A 24 8.65 1.75 -2.76
CA ARG A 24 7.57 0.80 -2.47
C ARG A 24 7.54 -0.35 -3.46
N GLN A 25 7.70 -0.09 -4.75
CA GLN A 25 7.76 -1.15 -5.76
C GLN A 25 8.88 -2.13 -5.44
N LEU A 26 10.03 -1.60 -5.03
CA LEU A 26 11.15 -2.40 -4.57
C LEU A 26 10.82 -3.21 -3.31
N ALA A 27 10.14 -2.61 -2.33
CA ALA A 27 9.72 -3.31 -1.12
C ALA A 27 8.73 -4.45 -1.42
N TYR A 28 7.79 -4.27 -2.35
CA TYR A 28 6.87 -5.33 -2.76
C TYR A 28 7.55 -6.44 -3.55
N VAL A 29 8.49 -6.10 -4.44
CA VAL A 29 9.23 -7.08 -5.23
C VAL A 29 10.14 -7.91 -4.32
N LEU A 30 10.92 -7.27 -3.45
CA LEU A 30 11.83 -7.95 -2.53
C LEU A 30 11.10 -8.67 -1.39
N GLY A 31 10.15 -7.97 -0.74
CA GLY A 31 9.35 -8.54 0.33
C GLY A 31 8.45 -9.67 -0.16
N GLY A 32 7.82 -9.49 -1.33
CA GLY A 32 7.06 -10.53 -2.01
C GLY A 32 7.92 -11.74 -2.35
N ALA A 33 9.11 -11.53 -2.92
CA ALA A 33 10.03 -12.63 -3.24
C ALA A 33 10.44 -13.43 -1.99
N LEU A 34 10.80 -12.74 -0.91
CA LEU A 34 11.18 -13.38 0.36
C LEU A 34 10.03 -14.17 0.99
N LEU A 35 8.84 -13.57 1.07
CA LEU A 35 7.66 -14.23 1.63
C LEU A 35 7.22 -15.42 0.77
N THR A 36 7.16 -15.25 -0.55
CA THR A 36 6.79 -16.34 -1.46
C THR A 36 7.81 -17.47 -1.39
N TYR A 37 9.11 -17.18 -1.27
CA TYR A 37 10.14 -18.21 -1.13
C TYR A 37 10.01 -19.02 0.16
N ASP A 38 9.81 -18.37 1.31
CA ASP A 38 9.64 -19.08 2.59
C ASP A 38 8.40 -19.96 2.58
N LEU A 39 7.25 -19.42 2.15
CA LEU A 39 6.01 -20.22 2.05
C LEU A 39 6.12 -21.35 1.04
N ALA A 40 6.71 -21.11 -0.13
CA ALA A 40 6.88 -22.14 -1.16
C ALA A 40 7.82 -23.26 -0.71
N SER A 41 8.88 -22.92 0.02
CA SER A 41 9.82 -23.92 0.56
C SER A 41 9.14 -24.85 1.57
N ARG A 42 8.24 -24.33 2.40
CA ARG A 42 7.43 -25.13 3.33
C ARG A 42 6.41 -25.98 2.57
N LEU A 43 5.74 -25.39 1.58
CA LEU A 43 4.73 -26.08 0.76
C LEU A 43 5.36 -27.22 -0.05
N TYR A 44 6.55 -27.01 -0.60
CA TYR A 44 7.31 -28.01 -1.35
C TYR A 44 7.56 -29.29 -0.53
N ARG A 45 7.91 -29.13 0.75
CA ARG A 45 8.11 -30.26 1.66
C ARG A 45 6.84 -31.07 1.93
N MET A 46 5.66 -30.46 1.81
CA MET A 46 4.37 -31.10 2.14
C MET A 46 3.62 -31.64 0.92
N ALA A 47 3.60 -30.88 -0.18
CA ALA A 47 2.72 -31.13 -1.33
C ALA A 47 3.48 -31.44 -2.64
N GLY A 48 4.81 -31.41 -2.60
CA GLY A 48 5.66 -31.68 -3.75
C GLY A 48 5.87 -30.48 -4.69
N LEU A 49 6.66 -30.71 -5.74
CA LEU A 49 7.17 -29.65 -6.64
C LEU A 49 6.06 -28.92 -7.41
N GLY A 50 5.08 -29.66 -7.92
CA GLY A 50 4.01 -29.11 -8.76
C GLY A 50 3.14 -28.08 -8.03
N ALA A 51 2.72 -28.41 -6.81
CA ALA A 51 1.91 -27.51 -5.98
C ALA A 51 2.70 -26.28 -5.51
N ALA A 52 3.98 -26.45 -5.17
CA ALA A 52 4.83 -25.32 -4.78
C ALA A 52 5.03 -24.33 -5.94
N PHE A 53 5.24 -24.83 -7.16
CA PHE A 53 5.47 -23.98 -8.32
C PHE A 53 4.23 -23.16 -8.71
N THR A 54 3.05 -23.78 -8.73
CA THR A 54 1.79 -23.05 -9.00
C THR A 54 1.50 -22.03 -7.92
N PHE A 55 1.77 -22.35 -6.65
CA PHE A 55 1.62 -21.42 -5.53
C PHE A 55 2.53 -20.20 -5.67
N VAL A 56 3.81 -20.40 -6.04
CA VAL A 56 4.75 -19.30 -6.28
C VAL A 56 4.24 -18.39 -7.38
N LEU A 57 3.81 -18.95 -8.51
CA LEU A 57 3.31 -18.16 -9.63
C LEU A 57 2.12 -17.30 -9.25
N ILE A 58 1.13 -17.87 -8.54
CA ILE A 58 -0.07 -17.13 -8.13
C ILE A 58 0.30 -16.03 -7.12
N LEU A 59 1.04 -16.41 -6.07
CA LEU A 59 1.33 -15.50 -4.96
C LEU A 59 2.28 -14.37 -5.40
N TYR A 60 3.33 -14.68 -6.16
CA TYR A 60 4.27 -13.67 -6.63
C TYR A 60 3.65 -12.74 -7.67
N SER A 61 2.80 -13.27 -8.56
CA SER A 61 2.04 -12.43 -9.50
C SER A 61 1.13 -11.45 -8.77
N PHE A 62 0.53 -11.85 -7.64
CA PHE A 62 -0.25 -10.95 -6.80
C PHE A 62 0.58 -9.81 -6.20
N PHE A 63 1.81 -10.10 -5.72
CA PHE A 63 2.73 -9.05 -5.24
C PHE A 63 3.18 -8.09 -6.35
N LEU A 64 3.40 -8.60 -7.56
CA LEU A 64 3.72 -7.78 -8.73
C LEU A 64 2.55 -6.86 -9.11
N LEU A 65 1.32 -7.38 -9.10
CA LEU A 65 0.13 -6.57 -9.31
C LEU A 65 0.03 -5.46 -8.26
N LEU A 66 0.27 -5.76 -6.98
CA LEU A 66 0.32 -4.73 -5.92
C LEU A 66 1.42 -3.67 -6.15
N ALA A 67 2.57 -4.07 -6.70
CA ALA A 67 3.67 -3.16 -6.97
C ALA A 67 3.36 -2.21 -8.14
N PHE A 68 2.80 -2.72 -9.24
CA PHE A 68 2.65 -1.96 -10.49
C PHE A 68 1.24 -1.42 -10.74
N TRP A 69 0.21 -1.92 -10.05
CA TRP A 69 -1.15 -1.46 -10.27
C TRP A 69 -1.40 -0.11 -9.60
N LYS A 70 -1.49 0.91 -10.45
CA LYS A 70 -1.85 2.27 -10.03
C LYS A 70 -3.34 2.50 -10.28
N VAL A 71 -4.07 2.99 -9.29
CA VAL A 71 -5.49 3.32 -9.46
C VAL A 71 -5.58 4.65 -10.21
N GLN A 72 -5.71 4.57 -11.54
CA GLN A 72 -5.70 5.73 -12.43
C GLN A 72 -6.72 6.81 -12.03
N LYS A 73 -7.87 6.40 -11.48
CA LYS A 73 -8.95 7.31 -11.07
C LYS A 73 -8.55 8.31 -9.97
N TYR A 74 -7.56 8.00 -9.14
CA TYR A 74 -7.14 8.85 -8.01
C TYR A 74 -5.66 9.25 -8.06
N GLY A 75 -4.91 8.80 -9.08
CA GLY A 75 -3.45 8.96 -9.12
C GLY A 75 -2.70 8.26 -7.96
N LEU A 76 -3.42 7.53 -7.11
CA LEU A 76 -2.92 6.87 -5.92
C LEU A 76 -2.52 5.43 -6.23
N ASN A 77 -1.47 4.98 -5.57
CA ASN A 77 -1.05 3.58 -5.61
C ASN A 77 -2.06 2.74 -4.82
N PHE A 78 -2.33 1.52 -5.30
CA PHE A 78 -3.39 0.67 -4.74
C PHE A 78 -3.22 0.41 -3.23
N ASP A 79 -1.99 0.25 -2.77
CA ASP A 79 -1.66 0.14 -1.34
C ASP A 79 -2.06 1.37 -0.52
N THR A 80 -1.71 2.57 -1.01
CA THR A 80 -2.05 3.83 -0.33
C THR A 80 -3.56 4.01 -0.27
N TYR A 81 -4.26 3.64 -1.35
CA TYR A 81 -5.72 3.62 -1.38
C TYR A 81 -6.31 2.63 -0.36
N LEU A 82 -5.74 1.41 -0.28
CA LEU A 82 -6.20 0.38 0.65
C LEU A 82 -5.98 0.80 2.11
N ALA A 83 -4.78 1.28 2.44
CA ALA A 83 -4.44 1.77 3.77
C ALA A 83 -5.32 2.95 4.19
N LEU A 84 -5.58 3.89 3.27
CA LEU A 84 -6.46 5.02 3.52
C LEU A 84 -7.90 4.56 3.73
N LYS A 85 -8.40 3.62 2.92
CA LYS A 85 -9.74 3.02 3.09
C LYS A 85 -9.88 2.28 4.42
N PHE A 86 -8.87 1.51 4.84
CA PHE A 86 -8.84 0.84 6.15
C PHE A 86 -8.83 1.86 7.29
N ARG A 87 -8.06 2.94 7.18
CA ARG A 87 -8.08 4.05 8.16
C ARG A 87 -9.43 4.75 8.22
N PHE A 88 -10.07 5.00 7.07
CA PHE A 88 -11.41 5.58 7.04
C PHE A 88 -12.46 4.67 7.70
N MET A 89 -12.41 3.36 7.41
CA MET A 89 -13.34 2.39 7.99
C MET A 89 -13.18 2.26 9.50
N THR A 90 -11.94 2.35 10.02
CA THR A 90 -11.67 2.32 11.46
C THR A 90 -11.97 3.64 12.18
N LYS A 91 -11.85 4.79 11.50
CA LYS A 91 -12.14 6.11 12.07
C LYS A 91 -13.61 6.53 12.04
N GLN A 92 -14.48 5.85 11.29
CA GLN A 92 -15.92 6.18 11.19
C GLN A 92 -16.73 5.97 12.49
N LYS A 93 -16.13 5.57 13.61
CA LYS A 93 -16.85 5.31 14.87
C LYS A 93 -16.81 6.41 15.93
N ALA A 94 -16.27 7.60 15.66
CA ALA A 94 -16.21 8.66 16.67
C ALA A 94 -16.45 10.07 16.10
N TYR A 95 -17.60 10.29 15.46
CA TYR A 95 -18.15 11.64 15.36
C TYR A 95 -19.27 11.77 16.41
N GLY A 96 -18.86 11.99 17.66
CA GLY A 96 -19.76 12.41 18.73
C GLY A 96 -20.15 13.88 18.59
N TYR A 97 -20.71 14.27 17.44
CA TYR A 97 -21.41 15.55 17.33
C TYR A 97 -22.81 15.35 17.90
N GLY A 98 -22.94 15.59 19.21
CA GLY A 98 -24.19 15.41 19.92
C GLY A 98 -24.07 15.27 21.44
N LYS A 99 -23.14 15.97 22.08
CA LYS A 99 -23.31 16.34 23.48
C LYS A 99 -23.57 17.84 23.52
N THR A 100 -24.81 18.19 23.23
CA THR A 100 -25.39 19.48 23.59
C THR A 100 -25.24 19.58 25.11
N GLU A 101 -24.30 20.39 25.57
CA GLU A 101 -24.23 20.80 26.97
C GLU A 101 -25.53 21.57 27.27
N SER A 102 -26.49 20.88 27.89
CA SER A 102 -27.64 21.51 28.50
C SER A 102 -27.15 22.26 29.74
N THR A 103 -26.71 23.51 29.54
CA THR A 103 -26.44 24.44 30.62
C THR A 103 -27.77 24.87 31.23
N THR A 104 -28.24 24.10 32.21
CA THR A 104 -29.41 24.45 33.02
C THR A 104 -29.04 25.62 33.92
N TYR A 105 -29.44 26.84 33.55
CA TYR A 105 -29.43 27.98 34.47
C TYR A 105 -30.59 27.79 35.46
N HIS A 106 -30.28 27.45 36.70
CA HIS A 106 -31.19 27.61 37.82
C HIS A 106 -31.14 29.09 38.25
N LEU A 107 -32.19 29.84 37.91
CA LEU A 107 -32.58 31.08 38.56
C LEU A 107 -33.42 30.76 39.80
#